data_AF-A0A8T1NJK4-F1
#
_entry.id   AF-A0A8T1NJK4-F1
#
_cell.length_a   1.000
_cell.length_b   1.000
_cell.length_c   1.000
_cell.angle_alpha   90.00
_cell.angle_beta   90.00
_cell.angle_gamma   90.00
#
_symmetry.space_group_name_H-M   'P 1'
#
loop_
_entity.id
_entity.type
_entity.pdbx_description
1 polymer ?
#
loop_
_entity_poly.entity_id
_entity_poly.type
_entity_poly.pdbx_seq_one_letter_code
_entity_poly.pdbx_strand_id
1 'polypeptide(L)'
;MFAPVAVALAVGLLGWAYKALKPPPPKICGSPDGPRVTSARVKLSDGRHLAYRESGVQKEEAKYKIIFIHGYNSSKDLDLPVPQELIKELKIYFLFFDRAGYGDSDPYPSRSVKSEAFDIQELADLLQIGSKFYVIGASMGGYAVWSCLKYIPHRLLGASLLSPFVHYWWPRVPANLSKEGFRRLRPSYQWSFRIAHYTPWLFYWWMTQKWFPTLSTEGAAMFNDHDIEILKRLSEAPSGGQEKITQQGEYESLHRDIIVGYASWEFDPTDITNPFPENDVSVHIWQAKGDRVIPFQINSYLSEKLPWIHYHEVPEGGHLIFFRSDICEAVIRSLLLG
;
A
#
# COMPACT_ATOMS: atom_id res chain seq x y z
N MET A 1 -13.53 -2.46 54.48
CA MET A 1 -14.46 -2.62 53.34
C MET A 1 -14.08 -1.82 52.09
N PHE A 2 -13.30 -0.72 52.19
CA PHE A 2 -12.91 0.07 51.01
C PHE A 2 -11.86 -0.59 50.11
N ALA A 3 -10.88 -1.31 50.67
CA ALA A 3 -9.82 -1.93 49.86
C ALA A 3 -10.33 -3.01 48.88
N PRO A 4 -11.23 -3.95 49.28
CA PRO A 4 -11.78 -4.93 48.33
C PRO A 4 -12.61 -4.30 47.20
N VAL A 5 -13.38 -3.24 47.50
CA VAL A 5 -14.18 -2.51 46.50
C VAL A 5 -13.25 -1.76 45.54
N ALA A 6 -12.21 -1.09 46.04
CA ALA A 6 -11.22 -0.42 45.20
C ALA A 6 -10.47 -1.39 44.28
N VAL A 7 -10.09 -2.58 44.79
CA VAL A 7 -9.46 -3.63 43.98
C VAL A 7 -10.42 -4.15 42.90
N ALA A 8 -11.68 -4.43 43.25
CA ALA A 8 -12.67 -4.89 42.29
C ALA A 8 -12.92 -3.85 41.17
N LEU A 9 -13.01 -2.57 41.52
CA LEU A 9 -13.14 -1.47 40.56
C LEU A 9 -11.90 -1.36 39.66
N ALA A 10 -10.69 -1.44 40.22
CA ALA A 10 -9.46 -1.39 39.45
C ALA A 10 -9.37 -2.57 38.46
N VAL A 11 -9.66 -3.79 38.90
CA VAL A 11 -9.69 -4.98 38.03
C VAL A 11 -10.76 -4.84 36.95
N GLY A 12 -11.95 -4.33 37.29
CA GLY A 12 -13.02 -4.06 36.32
C GLY A 12 -12.60 -3.05 35.25
N LEU A 13 -11.97 -1.95 35.65
CA LEU A 13 -11.46 -0.92 34.74
C LEU A 13 -10.32 -1.45 33.85
N LEU A 14 -9.40 -2.24 34.40
CA LEU A 14 -8.33 -2.89 33.64
C LEU A 14 -8.89 -3.89 32.63
N GLY A 15 -9.88 -4.69 33.02
CA GLY A 15 -10.56 -5.64 32.14
C GLY A 15 -11.31 -4.93 31.01
N TRP A 16 -11.99 -3.82 31.32
CA TRP A 16 -12.65 -2.98 30.32
C TRP A 16 -11.65 -2.34 29.35
N ALA A 17 -10.55 -1.78 29.87
CA ALA A 17 -9.48 -1.23 29.06
C ALA A 17 -8.86 -2.28 28.15
N TYR A 18 -8.52 -3.46 28.69
CA TYR A 18 -8.00 -4.58 27.90
C TYR A 18 -8.93 -4.96 26.74
N LYS A 19 -10.24 -5.06 27.01
CA LYS A 19 -11.24 -5.37 25.99
C LYS A 19 -11.38 -4.27 24.94
N ALA A 20 -11.29 -3.00 25.34
CA ALA A 20 -11.38 -1.86 24.43
C ALA A 20 -10.15 -1.71 23.53
N LEU A 21 -8.97 -2.12 24.01
CA LEU A 21 -7.71 -2.08 23.26
C LEU A 21 -7.54 -3.26 22.31
N LYS A 22 -8.19 -4.39 22.61
CA LYS A 22 -8.02 -5.62 21.84
C LYS A 22 -8.87 -5.58 20.56
N PRO A 23 -8.26 -5.67 19.36
CA PRO A 23 -9.00 -5.80 18.11
C PRO A 23 -9.79 -7.12 18.08
N PRO A 24 -10.91 -7.17 17.33
CA PRO A 24 -11.63 -8.42 17.12
C PRO A 24 -10.75 -9.42 16.35
N PRO A 25 -10.95 -10.74 16.55
CA PRO A 25 -10.27 -11.74 15.73
C PRO A 25 -10.66 -11.56 14.25
N PRO A 26 -9.74 -11.86 13.31
CA PRO A 26 -10.04 -11.77 11.89
C PRO A 26 -11.11 -12.77 11.47
N LYS A 27 -11.95 -12.37 10.51
CA LYS A 27 -12.90 -13.26 9.85
C LYS A 27 -12.22 -13.91 8.66
N ILE A 28 -11.39 -14.92 8.90
CA ILE A 28 -10.56 -15.57 7.87
C ILE A 28 -11.45 -16.14 6.75
N CYS A 29 -11.17 -15.78 5.50
CA CYS A 29 -11.94 -16.28 4.35
C CYS A 29 -11.85 -17.81 4.24
N GLY A 30 -13.01 -18.47 4.18
CA GLY A 30 -13.13 -19.94 4.12
C GLY A 30 -13.18 -20.65 5.47
N SER A 31 -13.10 -19.93 6.59
CA SER A 31 -13.40 -20.48 7.92
C SER A 31 -14.93 -20.63 8.14
N PRO A 32 -15.40 -21.47 9.09
CA PRO A 32 -16.84 -21.71 9.31
C PRO A 32 -17.70 -20.45 9.49
N ASP A 33 -17.16 -19.43 10.18
CA ASP A 33 -17.82 -18.14 10.44
C ASP A 33 -17.26 -16.99 9.58
N GLY A 34 -16.41 -17.32 8.60
CA GLY A 34 -15.72 -16.35 7.73
C GLY A 34 -16.45 -16.11 6.40
N PRO A 35 -16.06 -15.05 5.67
CA PRO A 35 -16.51 -14.83 4.30
C PRO A 35 -16.14 -16.02 3.41
N ARG A 36 -16.90 -16.22 2.33
CA ARG A 36 -16.55 -17.23 1.33
C ARG A 36 -15.33 -16.76 0.54
N VAL A 37 -14.47 -17.69 0.18
CA VAL A 37 -13.40 -17.44 -0.78
C VAL A 37 -14.04 -17.26 -2.15
N THR A 38 -13.76 -16.13 -2.82
CA THR A 38 -14.35 -15.81 -4.12
C THR A 38 -13.32 -15.63 -5.25
N SER A 39 -12.03 -15.64 -4.91
CA SER A 39 -10.93 -15.40 -5.83
C SER A 39 -9.98 -16.59 -5.92
N ALA A 40 -9.22 -16.67 -7.00
CA ALA A 40 -8.07 -17.57 -7.07
C ALA A 40 -7.04 -17.18 -6.00
N ARG A 41 -6.41 -18.18 -5.36
CA ARG A 41 -5.41 -17.97 -4.32
C ARG A 41 -4.27 -18.97 -4.45
N VAL A 42 -3.08 -18.55 -4.04
CA VAL A 42 -1.92 -19.44 -3.85
C VAL A 42 -1.67 -19.62 -2.37
N LYS A 43 -1.17 -20.78 -1.96
CA LYS A 43 -0.75 -21.03 -0.58
C LYS A 43 0.76 -20.82 -0.46
N LEU A 44 1.15 -19.89 0.40
CA LEU A 44 2.53 -19.62 0.78
C LEU A 44 3.09 -20.73 1.68
N SER A 45 4.41 -20.78 1.81
CA SER A 45 5.17 -21.72 2.63
C SER A 45 4.84 -21.65 4.13
N ASP A 46 4.44 -20.47 4.62
CA ASP A 46 3.98 -20.27 5.99
C ASP A 46 2.51 -20.69 6.22
N GLY A 47 1.84 -21.15 5.16
CA GLY A 47 0.47 -21.66 5.19
C GLY A 47 -0.62 -20.63 4.87
N ARG A 48 -0.29 -19.34 4.81
CA ARG A 48 -1.23 -18.28 4.39
C ARG A 48 -1.58 -18.40 2.92
N HIS A 49 -2.74 -17.88 2.53
CA HIS A 49 -3.14 -17.74 1.14
C HIS A 49 -3.05 -16.29 0.69
N LEU A 50 -2.51 -16.05 -0.51
CA LEU A 50 -2.64 -14.77 -1.21
C LEU A 50 -3.58 -14.90 -2.40
N ALA A 51 -4.60 -14.05 -2.42
CA ALA A 51 -5.54 -13.94 -3.53
C ALA A 51 -4.97 -13.06 -4.65
N TYR A 52 -5.22 -13.45 -5.89
CA TYR A 52 -4.68 -12.77 -7.05
C TYR A 52 -5.67 -12.71 -8.21
N ARG A 53 -5.39 -11.81 -9.15
CA ARG A 53 -6.11 -11.60 -10.41
C ARG A 53 -5.10 -11.36 -11.53
N GLU A 54 -5.28 -12.06 -12.63
CA GLU A 54 -4.45 -11.94 -13.82
C GLU A 54 -5.17 -11.08 -14.87
N SER A 55 -4.43 -10.27 -15.63
CA SER A 55 -4.98 -9.42 -16.69
C SER A 55 -3.94 -9.17 -17.79
N GLY A 56 -4.38 -8.66 -18.94
CA GLY A 56 -3.54 -8.42 -20.12
C GLY A 56 -3.45 -9.64 -21.04
N VAL A 57 -2.31 -9.82 -21.72
CA VAL A 57 -2.08 -10.98 -22.59
C VAL A 57 -1.85 -12.26 -21.76
N GLN A 58 -1.93 -13.43 -22.39
CA GLN A 58 -1.62 -14.70 -21.71
C GLN A 58 -0.17 -14.71 -21.20
N LYS A 59 0.05 -15.29 -20.02
CA LYS A 59 1.35 -15.27 -19.32
C LYS A 59 2.48 -15.89 -20.16
N GLU A 60 2.15 -16.88 -20.98
CA GLU A 60 3.07 -17.61 -21.86
C GLU A 60 3.47 -16.79 -23.09
N GLU A 61 2.62 -15.84 -23.50
CA GLU A 61 2.86 -14.94 -24.64
C GLU A 61 3.48 -13.60 -24.23
N ALA A 62 3.48 -13.31 -22.92
CA ALA A 62 3.90 -12.04 -22.37
C ALA A 62 5.39 -11.78 -22.55
N LYS A 63 5.73 -10.60 -23.08
CA LYS A 63 7.10 -10.07 -23.10
C LYS A 63 7.45 -9.40 -21.78
N TYR A 64 6.49 -8.67 -21.21
CA TYR A 64 6.66 -7.96 -19.95
C TYR A 64 5.65 -8.47 -18.93
N LYS A 65 6.12 -8.83 -17.73
CA LYS A 65 5.30 -9.30 -16.63
C LYS A 65 5.42 -8.33 -15.46
N ILE A 66 4.29 -7.74 -15.08
CA ILE A 66 4.22 -6.66 -14.11
C ILE A 66 3.36 -7.12 -12.94
N ILE A 67 3.91 -7.06 -11.73
CA ILE A 67 3.14 -7.23 -10.49
C ILE A 67 2.70 -5.85 -10.02
N PHE A 68 1.39 -5.62 -9.96
CA PHE A 68 0.83 -4.38 -9.45
C PHE A 68 0.45 -4.52 -7.97
N ILE A 69 0.89 -3.56 -7.16
CA ILE A 69 0.71 -3.53 -5.72
C ILE A 69 -0.24 -2.38 -5.37
N HIS A 70 -1.45 -2.71 -4.93
CA HIS A 70 -2.50 -1.74 -4.65
C HIS A 70 -2.22 -0.89 -3.40
N GLY A 71 -2.86 0.28 -3.33
CA GLY A 71 -2.77 1.21 -2.21
C GLY A 71 -3.66 0.87 -1.02
N TYR A 72 -3.84 1.86 -0.15
CA TYR A 72 -4.73 1.80 1.02
C TYR A 72 -6.19 1.68 0.59
N ASN A 73 -6.97 0.85 1.30
CA ASN A 73 -8.39 0.63 0.99
C ASN A 73 -8.66 0.30 -0.49
N SER A 74 -7.85 -0.61 -1.03
CA SER A 74 -7.91 -1.09 -2.41
C SER A 74 -7.69 -2.59 -2.43
N SER A 75 -7.76 -3.22 -3.61
CA SER A 75 -7.62 -4.67 -3.78
C SER A 75 -6.99 -5.00 -5.13
N LYS A 76 -6.75 -6.29 -5.37
CA LYS A 76 -6.36 -6.82 -6.68
C LYS A 76 -7.36 -6.52 -7.81
N ASP A 77 -8.58 -6.16 -7.46
CA ASP A 77 -9.67 -5.90 -8.40
C ASP A 77 -9.65 -4.44 -8.90
N LEU A 78 -8.66 -3.65 -8.48
CA LEU A 78 -8.39 -2.34 -9.06
C LEU A 78 -8.03 -2.49 -10.55
N ASP A 79 -8.71 -1.73 -11.40
CA ASP A 79 -8.42 -1.63 -12.83
C ASP A 79 -7.62 -0.36 -13.13
N LEU A 80 -6.45 -0.55 -13.75
CA LEU A 80 -5.67 0.55 -14.30
C LEU A 80 -6.17 0.89 -15.70
N PRO A 81 -6.37 2.19 -16.03
CA PRO A 81 -6.79 2.61 -17.35
C PRO A 81 -5.61 2.61 -18.35
N VAL A 82 -4.86 1.51 -18.43
CA VAL A 82 -3.83 1.32 -19.45
C VAL A 82 -4.52 1.04 -20.79
N PRO A 83 -4.18 1.75 -21.88
CA PRO A 83 -4.77 1.51 -23.19
C PRO A 83 -4.60 0.04 -23.64
N GLN A 84 -5.69 -0.60 -24.05
CA GLN A 84 -5.66 -2.02 -24.45
C GLN A 84 -4.73 -2.29 -25.63
N GLU A 85 -4.61 -1.32 -26.55
CA GLU A 85 -3.70 -1.42 -27.68
C GLU A 85 -2.23 -1.44 -27.22
N LEU A 86 -1.87 -0.65 -26.20
CA LEU A 86 -0.53 -0.68 -25.60
C LEU A 86 -0.22 -2.02 -24.93
N ILE A 87 -1.20 -2.58 -24.20
CA ILE A 87 -1.07 -3.90 -23.55
C ILE A 87 -0.78 -4.98 -24.59
N LYS A 88 -1.50 -4.97 -25.72
CA LYS A 88 -1.31 -5.94 -26.81
C LYS A 88 0.00 -5.72 -27.56
N GLU A 89 0.30 -4.47 -27.92
CA GLU A 89 1.51 -4.07 -28.65
C GLU A 89 2.77 -4.53 -27.91
N LEU A 90 2.84 -4.23 -26.61
CA LEU A 90 3.98 -4.56 -25.78
C LEU A 90 3.90 -5.98 -25.18
N LYS A 91 2.80 -6.71 -25.37
CA LYS A 91 2.53 -8.03 -24.78
C LYS A 91 2.70 -8.04 -23.27
N ILE A 92 1.93 -7.18 -22.60
CA ILE A 92 2.00 -6.98 -21.15
C ILE A 92 1.04 -7.94 -20.45
N TYR A 93 1.56 -8.66 -19.47
CA TYR A 93 0.80 -9.40 -18.49
C TYR A 93 0.87 -8.69 -17.14
N PHE A 94 -0.29 -8.49 -16.51
CA PHE A 94 -0.42 -7.94 -15.18
C PHE A 94 -0.85 -9.02 -14.19
N LEU A 95 -0.16 -9.07 -13.05
CA LEU A 95 -0.59 -9.78 -11.86
C LEU A 95 -0.96 -8.77 -10.78
N PHE A 96 -2.20 -8.79 -10.35
CA PHE A 96 -2.69 -8.06 -9.19
C PHE A 96 -2.87 -9.03 -8.03
N PHE A 97 -2.62 -8.61 -6.79
CA PHE A 97 -2.86 -9.45 -5.63
C PHE A 97 -3.38 -8.64 -4.44
N ASP A 98 -4.19 -9.29 -3.60
CA ASP A 98 -4.63 -8.70 -2.34
C ASP A 98 -3.47 -8.80 -1.35
N ARG A 99 -3.03 -7.66 -0.80
CA ARG A 99 -1.99 -7.67 0.25
C ARG A 99 -2.52 -8.35 1.50
N ALA A 100 -1.64 -8.88 2.36
CA ALA A 100 -2.05 -9.63 3.55
C ALA A 100 -3.14 -8.91 4.37
N GLY A 101 -4.25 -9.60 4.65
CA GLY A 101 -5.41 -9.08 5.38
C GLY A 101 -6.46 -8.33 4.54
N TYR A 102 -6.15 -7.99 3.28
CA TYR A 102 -7.12 -7.44 2.33
C TYR A 102 -7.85 -8.54 1.57
N GLY A 103 -9.09 -8.25 1.18
CA GLY A 103 -9.83 -9.08 0.23
C GLY A 103 -9.88 -10.55 0.65
N ASP A 104 -9.43 -11.44 -0.24
CA ASP A 104 -9.42 -12.90 -0.01
C ASP A 104 -8.05 -13.44 0.48
N SER A 105 -7.07 -12.56 0.73
CA SER A 105 -5.73 -12.92 1.24
C SER A 105 -5.70 -13.04 2.76
N ASP A 106 -5.18 -14.15 3.28
CA ASP A 106 -5.13 -14.41 4.71
C ASP A 106 -4.37 -13.27 5.46
N PRO A 107 -4.81 -12.90 6.67
CA PRO A 107 -4.11 -11.91 7.49
C PRO A 107 -2.72 -12.40 7.88
N TYR A 108 -1.80 -11.46 8.08
CA TYR A 108 -0.51 -11.76 8.66
C TYR A 108 -0.24 -10.87 9.88
N PRO A 109 -0.51 -11.36 11.10
CA PRO A 109 -0.34 -10.56 12.32
C PRO A 109 1.09 -10.07 12.54
N SER A 110 2.08 -10.82 12.03
CA SER A 110 3.51 -10.49 12.08
C SER A 110 3.99 -9.73 10.84
N ARG A 111 3.08 -9.18 10.02
CA ARG A 111 3.40 -8.41 8.82
C ARG A 111 4.41 -7.32 9.16
N SER A 112 5.41 -7.20 8.30
CA SER A 112 6.39 -6.12 8.29
C SER A 112 6.57 -5.66 6.84
N VAL A 113 7.25 -4.54 6.66
CA VAL A 113 7.68 -4.09 5.33
C VAL A 113 8.46 -5.20 4.64
N LYS A 114 9.42 -5.80 5.33
CA LYS A 114 10.27 -6.88 4.82
C LYS A 114 9.50 -8.12 4.37
N SER A 115 8.52 -8.56 5.15
CA SER A 115 7.75 -9.76 4.79
C SER A 115 6.97 -9.57 3.51
N GLU A 116 6.53 -8.35 3.19
CA GLU A 116 5.76 -8.09 1.98
C GLU A 116 6.58 -8.28 0.70
N ALA A 117 7.89 -7.97 0.72
CA ALA A 117 8.77 -8.30 -0.40
C ALA A 117 8.89 -9.81 -0.60
N PHE A 118 8.96 -10.58 0.49
CA PHE A 118 9.02 -12.04 0.40
C PHE A 118 7.68 -12.66 -0.01
N ASP A 119 6.56 -12.10 0.42
CA ASP A 119 5.22 -12.46 -0.07
C ASP A 119 5.12 -12.26 -1.59
N ILE A 120 5.61 -11.13 -2.12
CA ILE A 120 5.65 -10.85 -3.56
C ILE A 120 6.58 -11.82 -4.30
N GLN A 121 7.76 -12.10 -3.74
CA GLN A 121 8.71 -13.05 -4.32
C GLN A 121 8.10 -14.46 -4.42
N GLU A 122 7.54 -14.94 -3.32
CA GLU A 122 6.95 -16.27 -3.23
C GLU A 122 5.70 -16.40 -4.11
N LEU A 123 4.86 -15.36 -4.15
CA LEU A 123 3.73 -15.27 -5.09
C LEU A 123 4.22 -15.41 -6.53
N ALA A 124 5.29 -14.70 -6.90
CA ALA A 124 5.85 -14.75 -8.24
C ALA A 124 6.41 -16.15 -8.58
N ASP A 125 7.04 -16.82 -7.61
CA ASP A 125 7.57 -18.18 -7.76
C ASP A 125 6.45 -19.22 -7.93
N LEU A 126 5.44 -19.18 -7.05
CA LEU A 126 4.31 -20.09 -7.07
C LEU A 126 3.46 -19.96 -8.35
N LEU A 127 3.31 -18.73 -8.85
CA LEU A 127 2.59 -18.45 -10.10
C LEU A 127 3.46 -18.55 -11.35
N GLN A 128 4.75 -18.88 -11.19
CA GLN A 128 5.71 -19.02 -12.28
C GLN A 128 5.76 -17.77 -13.18
N ILE A 129 5.78 -16.60 -12.55
CA ILE A 129 5.89 -15.31 -13.26
C ILE A 129 7.25 -15.22 -13.95
N GLY A 130 8.30 -15.78 -13.34
CA GLY A 130 9.64 -15.86 -13.92
C GLY A 130 10.71 -15.50 -12.89
N SER A 131 11.98 -15.63 -13.31
CA SER A 131 13.11 -15.31 -12.44
C SER A 131 13.18 -13.81 -12.10
N LYS A 132 12.76 -12.94 -13.01
CA LYS A 132 12.61 -11.50 -12.76
C LYS A 132 11.32 -10.95 -13.33
N PHE A 133 10.83 -9.86 -12.74
CA PHE A 133 9.59 -9.19 -13.11
C PHE A 133 9.66 -7.69 -12.82
N TYR A 134 8.72 -6.93 -13.35
CA TYR A 134 8.55 -5.52 -13.01
C TYR A 134 7.55 -5.37 -11.85
N VAL A 135 7.69 -4.33 -11.05
CA VAL A 135 6.71 -3.98 -10.01
C VAL A 135 6.19 -2.56 -10.20
N ILE A 136 4.90 -2.36 -9.98
CA ILE A 136 4.30 -1.03 -9.91
C ILE A 136 3.52 -0.94 -8.61
N GLY A 137 3.77 0.09 -7.79
CA GLY A 137 3.08 0.31 -6.53
C GLY A 137 2.42 1.68 -6.50
N ALA A 138 1.14 1.73 -6.14
CA ALA A 138 0.40 2.98 -6.01
C ALA A 138 0.14 3.33 -4.54
N SER A 139 0.37 4.58 -4.14
CA SER A 139 0.11 5.08 -2.78
C SER A 139 0.81 4.23 -1.72
N MET A 140 0.07 3.58 -0.80
CA MET A 140 0.64 2.63 0.16
C MET A 140 1.34 1.43 -0.50
N GLY A 141 0.99 1.03 -1.73
CA GLY A 141 1.77 0.05 -2.47
C GLY A 141 3.22 0.49 -2.72
N GLY A 142 3.52 1.78 -2.59
CA GLY A 142 4.88 2.32 -2.68
C GLY A 142 5.83 1.79 -1.60
N TYR A 143 5.38 1.54 -0.36
CA TYR A 143 6.28 0.98 0.66
C TYR A 143 6.64 -0.48 0.38
N ALA A 144 5.73 -1.22 -0.25
CA ALA A 144 6.01 -2.57 -0.73
C ALA A 144 7.06 -2.54 -1.86
N VAL A 145 6.99 -1.56 -2.77
CA VAL A 145 8.02 -1.38 -3.81
C VAL A 145 9.39 -1.06 -3.18
N TRP A 146 9.45 -0.15 -2.20
CA TRP A 146 10.68 0.10 -1.46
C TRP A 146 11.22 -1.16 -0.78
N SER A 147 10.33 -1.99 -0.24
CA SER A 147 10.69 -3.30 0.32
C SER A 147 11.29 -4.22 -0.75
N CYS A 148 10.68 -4.30 -1.93
CA CYS A 148 11.18 -5.12 -3.02
C CYS A 148 12.58 -4.68 -3.48
N LEU A 149 12.78 -3.36 -3.64
CA LEU A 149 14.09 -2.77 -3.98
C LEU A 149 15.15 -3.09 -2.92
N LYS A 150 14.76 -3.18 -1.65
CA LYS A 150 15.69 -3.50 -0.54
C LYS A 150 16.03 -4.99 -0.44
N TYR A 151 15.01 -5.85 -0.45
CA TYR A 151 15.17 -7.26 -0.03
C TYR A 151 15.23 -8.24 -1.19
N ILE A 152 14.59 -7.94 -2.31
CA ILE A 152 14.57 -8.81 -3.49
C ILE A 152 15.01 -8.11 -4.78
N PRO A 153 16.02 -7.21 -4.76
CA PRO A 153 16.40 -6.46 -5.97
C PRO A 153 16.81 -7.38 -7.13
N HIS A 154 17.39 -8.53 -6.82
CA HIS A 154 17.77 -9.56 -7.80
C HIS A 154 16.59 -10.15 -8.59
N ARG A 155 15.34 -9.95 -8.11
CA ARG A 155 14.09 -10.38 -8.77
C ARG A 155 13.46 -9.28 -9.62
N LEU A 156 14.00 -8.05 -9.62
CA LEU A 156 13.38 -6.93 -10.31
C LEU A 156 14.04 -6.68 -11.66
N LEU A 157 13.21 -6.40 -12.67
CA LEU A 157 13.61 -5.77 -13.95
C LEU A 157 13.41 -4.26 -13.93
N GLY A 158 12.55 -3.76 -13.05
CA GLY A 158 12.25 -2.34 -12.89
C GLY A 158 11.13 -2.12 -11.89
N ALA A 159 10.98 -0.89 -11.43
CA ALA A 159 9.98 -0.48 -10.47
C ALA A 159 9.38 0.89 -10.83
N SER A 160 8.07 1.05 -10.69
CA SER A 160 7.43 2.36 -10.73
C SER A 160 6.59 2.60 -9.49
N LEU A 161 6.75 3.78 -8.89
CA LEU A 161 6.01 4.22 -7.72
C LEU A 161 5.08 5.36 -8.12
N LEU A 162 3.78 5.20 -7.88
CA LEU A 162 2.75 6.18 -8.26
C LEU A 162 2.18 6.83 -7.01
N SER A 163 2.37 8.14 -6.86
CA SER A 163 2.03 8.92 -5.66
C SER A 163 2.45 8.23 -4.34
N PRO A 164 3.71 7.77 -4.21
CA PRO A 164 4.06 6.80 -3.19
C PRO A 164 3.98 7.36 -1.77
N PHE A 165 3.56 6.50 -0.86
CA PHE A 165 3.61 6.73 0.57
C PHE A 165 4.98 7.23 1.06
N VAL A 166 4.96 8.13 2.05
CA VAL A 166 6.15 8.68 2.71
C VAL A 166 6.10 8.44 4.22
N HIS A 167 7.24 8.09 4.81
CA HIS A 167 7.36 7.92 6.26
C HIS A 167 8.00 9.15 6.92
N TYR A 168 7.24 9.87 7.74
CA TYR A 168 7.70 11.14 8.34
C TYR A 168 8.78 10.99 9.42
N TRP A 169 9.08 9.76 9.86
CA TRP A 169 10.14 9.45 10.83
C TRP A 169 11.34 8.72 10.23
N TRP A 170 11.50 8.74 8.90
CA TRP A 170 12.73 8.29 8.26
C TRP A 170 13.93 9.13 8.76
N PRO A 171 14.96 8.50 9.37
CA PRO A 171 16.00 9.24 10.09
C PRO A 171 16.95 10.01 9.16
N ARG A 172 17.07 9.62 7.88
CA ARG A 172 17.96 10.28 6.91
C ARG A 172 17.26 11.34 6.04
N VAL A 173 15.95 11.49 6.20
CA VAL A 173 15.20 12.63 5.65
C VAL A 173 15.34 13.83 6.59
N PRO A 174 15.66 15.04 6.10
CA PRO A 174 15.84 16.22 6.93
C PRO A 174 14.63 16.48 7.82
N ALA A 175 14.88 16.65 9.13
CA ALA A 175 13.81 16.76 10.10
C ALA A 175 12.87 17.95 9.87
N ASN A 176 13.37 19.06 9.28
CA ASN A 176 12.54 20.19 8.86
C ASN A 176 11.57 19.81 7.73
N LEU A 177 12.05 19.08 6.73
CA LEU A 177 11.26 18.60 5.59
C LEU A 177 10.15 17.65 6.06
N SER A 178 10.50 16.66 6.88
CA SER A 178 9.54 15.72 7.44
C SER A 178 8.49 16.42 8.31
N LYS A 179 8.91 17.36 9.17
CA LYS A 179 7.99 18.14 10.03
C LYS A 179 7.05 19.02 9.21
N GLU A 180 7.55 19.65 8.15
CA GLU A 180 6.73 20.49 7.27
C GLU A 180 5.71 19.65 6.51
N GLY A 181 6.13 18.55 5.87
CA GLY A 181 5.23 17.62 5.20
C GLY A 181 4.16 17.08 6.15
N PHE A 182 4.55 16.69 7.37
CA PHE A 182 3.62 16.18 8.37
C PHE A 182 2.61 17.21 8.86
N ARG A 183 3.02 18.47 9.04
CA ARG A 183 2.14 19.57 9.48
C ARG A 183 1.07 19.95 8.45
N ARG A 184 1.30 19.64 7.17
CA ARG A 184 0.31 19.85 6.10
C ARG A 184 -0.85 18.87 6.16
N LEU A 185 -0.67 17.72 6.80
CA LEU A 185 -1.74 16.76 7.02
C LEU A 185 -2.79 17.32 7.97
N ARG A 186 -4.04 16.87 7.81
CA ARG A 186 -5.11 17.17 8.77
C ARG A 186 -4.75 16.66 10.18
N PRO A 187 -5.25 17.30 11.25
CA PRO A 187 -4.97 16.87 12.62
C PRO A 187 -5.29 15.40 12.89
N SER A 188 -6.38 14.86 12.32
CA SER A 188 -6.78 13.45 12.44
C SER A 188 -5.70 12.49 11.89
N TYR A 189 -5.12 12.81 10.73
CA TYR A 189 -4.02 12.06 10.13
C TYR A 189 -2.76 12.17 10.97
N GLN A 190 -2.42 13.38 11.41
CA GLN A 190 -1.24 13.58 12.26
C GLN A 190 -1.31 12.75 13.55
N TRP A 191 -2.47 12.74 14.22
CA TRP A 191 -2.64 11.95 15.44
C TRP A 191 -2.65 10.45 15.17
N SER A 192 -3.37 10.01 14.14
CA SER A 192 -3.42 8.59 13.77
C SER A 192 -2.02 8.07 13.45
N PHE A 193 -1.23 8.79 12.67
CA PHE A 193 0.13 8.39 12.32
C PHE A 193 1.10 8.44 13.51
N ARG A 194 0.97 9.43 14.41
CA ARG A 194 1.73 9.44 15.68
C ARG A 194 1.42 8.21 16.53
N ILE A 195 0.14 7.83 16.64
CA ILE A 195 -0.26 6.66 17.44
C ILE A 195 0.21 5.37 16.78
N ALA A 196 0.08 5.26 15.45
CA ALA A 196 0.62 4.13 14.71
C ALA A 196 2.14 3.97 14.92
N HIS A 197 2.88 5.07 14.90
CA HIS A 197 4.33 5.06 15.04
C HIS A 197 4.81 4.81 16.48
N TYR A 198 4.30 5.58 17.45
CA TYR A 198 4.82 5.57 18.82
C TYR A 198 4.12 4.57 19.74
N THR A 199 2.85 4.29 19.51
CA THR A 199 2.01 3.45 20.38
C THR A 199 1.07 2.56 19.56
N PRO A 200 1.57 1.70 18.65
CA PRO A 200 0.73 0.92 17.73
C PRO A 200 -0.29 0.03 18.44
N TRP A 201 -0.03 -0.38 19.67
CA TRP A 201 -0.95 -1.16 20.51
C TRP A 201 -2.24 -0.39 20.89
N LEU A 202 -2.23 0.95 20.82
CA LEU A 202 -3.41 1.81 21.01
C LEU A 202 -4.19 2.07 19.71
N PHE A 203 -3.63 1.71 18.56
CA PHE A 203 -4.14 2.20 17.28
C PHE A 203 -5.56 1.70 16.97
N TYR A 204 -5.89 0.44 17.30
CA TYR A 204 -7.26 -0.07 17.15
C TYR A 204 -8.26 0.75 17.97
N TRP A 205 -7.96 0.98 19.25
CA TRP A 205 -8.81 1.78 20.11
C TRP A 205 -8.96 3.20 19.56
N TRP A 206 -7.86 3.83 19.16
CA TRP A 206 -7.89 5.18 18.57
C TRP A 206 -8.84 5.26 17.37
N MET A 207 -8.74 4.31 16.44
CA MET A 207 -9.52 4.29 15.21
C MET A 207 -11.01 4.00 15.42
N THR A 208 -11.40 3.43 16.58
CA THR A 208 -12.79 3.11 16.92
C THR A 208 -13.50 4.21 17.72
N GLN A 209 -12.80 5.29 18.08
CA GLN A 209 -13.40 6.39 18.83
C GLN A 209 -14.31 7.25 17.95
N LYS A 210 -15.43 7.70 18.54
CA LYS A 210 -16.42 8.58 17.87
C LYS A 210 -16.32 10.04 18.30
N TRP A 211 -15.47 10.35 19.27
CA TRP A 211 -15.39 11.67 19.89
C TRP A 211 -14.50 12.65 19.12
N PHE A 212 -13.74 12.15 18.13
CA PHE A 212 -12.89 12.96 17.28
C PHE A 212 -12.80 12.35 15.88
N PRO A 213 -12.47 13.13 14.84
CA PRO A 213 -12.32 12.62 13.50
C PRO A 213 -11.14 11.64 13.38
N THR A 214 -11.34 10.57 12.61
CA THR A 214 -10.33 9.57 12.27
C THR A 214 -10.10 9.53 10.75
N LEU A 215 -9.15 8.70 10.27
CA LEU A 215 -8.84 8.59 8.83
C LEU A 215 -10.08 8.26 7.99
N SER A 216 -10.98 7.42 8.50
CA SER A 216 -12.19 6.97 7.80
C SER A 216 -13.23 8.07 7.61
N THR A 217 -13.29 9.06 8.52
CA THR A 217 -14.28 10.15 8.46
C THR A 217 -13.87 11.34 7.60
N GLU A 218 -12.58 11.47 7.25
CA GLU A 218 -12.04 12.66 6.57
C GLU A 218 -11.35 12.36 5.22
N GLY A 219 -11.41 11.11 4.73
CA GLY A 219 -10.72 10.68 3.50
C GLY A 219 -10.98 11.56 2.28
N ALA A 220 -12.25 11.87 2.00
CA ALA A 220 -12.63 12.68 0.84
C ALA A 220 -12.03 14.10 0.87
N ALA A 221 -11.77 14.62 2.06
CA ALA A 221 -11.37 16.00 2.27
C ALA A 221 -9.84 16.21 2.12
N MET A 222 -9.12 15.13 1.81
CA MET A 222 -7.69 15.12 1.46
C MET A 222 -7.45 15.14 -0.06
N PHE A 223 -8.49 15.02 -0.87
CA PHE A 223 -8.40 15.01 -2.32
C PHE A 223 -8.54 16.40 -2.92
N ASN A 224 -7.96 16.64 -4.09
CA ASN A 224 -8.17 17.86 -4.85
C ASN A 224 -9.29 17.68 -5.90
N ASP A 225 -9.62 18.73 -6.65
CA ASP A 225 -10.75 18.69 -7.57
C ASP A 225 -10.59 17.64 -8.69
N HIS A 226 -9.36 17.40 -9.16
CA HIS A 226 -9.08 16.33 -10.13
C HIS A 226 -9.32 14.94 -9.53
N ASP A 227 -8.87 14.71 -8.29
CA ASP A 227 -9.11 13.45 -7.59
C ASP A 227 -10.62 13.21 -7.36
N ILE A 228 -11.36 14.26 -7.01
CA ILE A 228 -12.82 14.19 -6.84
C ILE A 228 -13.52 13.84 -8.15
N GLU A 229 -13.07 14.39 -9.28
CA GLU A 229 -13.61 14.04 -10.60
C GLU A 229 -13.33 12.58 -10.95
N ILE A 230 -12.11 12.08 -10.69
CA ILE A 230 -11.76 10.67 -10.85
C ILE A 230 -12.67 9.79 -9.98
N LEU A 231 -12.84 10.12 -8.70
CA LEU A 231 -13.69 9.36 -7.79
C LEU A 231 -15.15 9.32 -8.25
N LYS A 232 -15.68 10.42 -8.79
CA LYS A 232 -17.03 10.45 -9.38
C LYS A 232 -17.16 9.46 -10.54
N ARG A 233 -16.23 9.50 -11.50
CA ARG A 233 -16.21 8.56 -12.64
C ARG A 233 -16.10 7.10 -12.18
N LEU A 234 -15.25 6.82 -11.18
CA LEU A 234 -15.10 5.48 -10.62
C LEU A 234 -16.37 5.00 -9.89
N SER A 235 -17.10 5.91 -9.23
CA SER A 235 -18.35 5.58 -8.54
C SER A 235 -19.51 5.28 -9.48
N GLU A 236 -19.48 5.82 -10.69
CA GLU A 236 -20.48 5.56 -11.74
C GLU A 236 -20.23 4.22 -12.45
N ALA A 237 -19.01 3.68 -12.39
CA ALA A 237 -18.70 2.35 -12.90
C ALA A 237 -19.25 1.26 -11.96
N PRO A 238 -19.75 0.12 -12.49
CA PRO A 238 -20.16 -1.02 -11.67
C PRO A 238 -18.95 -1.57 -10.88
N SER A 239 -18.75 -1.12 -9.65
CA SER A 239 -17.67 -1.58 -8.78
C SER A 239 -18.18 -2.67 -7.85
N GLY A 240 -18.23 -3.90 -8.37
CA GLY A 240 -18.43 -5.08 -7.53
C GLY A 240 -17.19 -5.28 -6.65
N GLY A 241 -17.36 -5.40 -5.33
CA GLY A 241 -16.30 -5.90 -4.44
C GLY A 241 -15.61 -4.88 -3.53
N GLN A 242 -16.04 -3.62 -3.50
CA GLN A 242 -15.47 -2.65 -2.53
C GLN A 242 -15.72 -3.07 -1.07
N GLU A 243 -16.86 -3.69 -0.79
CA GLU A 243 -17.16 -4.31 0.51
C GLU A 243 -16.24 -5.48 0.85
N LYS A 244 -15.61 -6.12 -0.16
CA LYS A 244 -14.71 -7.25 0.05
C LYS A 244 -13.34 -6.81 0.54
N ILE A 245 -12.92 -5.57 0.28
CA ILE A 245 -11.60 -5.04 0.64
C ILE A 245 -11.29 -5.29 2.12
N THR A 246 -12.29 -5.08 2.98
CA THR A 246 -12.17 -5.19 4.44
C THR A 246 -13.00 -6.34 5.02
N GLN A 247 -13.42 -7.33 4.23
CA GLN A 247 -14.35 -8.39 4.67
C GLN A 247 -13.82 -9.24 5.83
N GLN A 248 -12.50 -9.31 5.98
CA GLN A 248 -11.83 -10.02 7.08
C GLN A 248 -11.71 -9.17 8.36
N GLY A 249 -12.11 -7.89 8.30
CA GLY A 249 -12.07 -6.90 9.36
C GLY A 249 -11.19 -5.70 9.01
N GLU A 250 -11.64 -4.49 9.38
CA GLU A 250 -10.88 -3.24 9.17
C GLU A 250 -9.52 -3.26 9.89
N TYR A 251 -9.42 -3.99 11.00
CA TYR A 251 -8.17 -4.04 11.74
C TYR A 251 -7.05 -4.75 10.96
N GLU A 252 -7.31 -5.92 10.36
CA GLU A 252 -6.28 -6.65 9.61
C GLU A 252 -6.02 -6.10 8.21
N SER A 253 -6.96 -5.33 7.66
CA SER A 253 -6.81 -4.62 6.39
C SER A 253 -6.23 -3.22 6.64
N LEU A 254 -7.10 -2.26 6.91
CA LEU A 254 -6.76 -0.83 6.98
C LEU A 254 -5.82 -0.50 8.14
N HIS A 255 -6.12 -0.96 9.35
CA HIS A 255 -5.33 -0.53 10.51
C HIS A 255 -3.94 -1.14 10.52
N ARG A 256 -3.84 -2.45 10.23
CA ARG A 256 -2.57 -3.16 10.11
C ARG A 256 -1.68 -2.50 9.06
N ASP A 257 -2.25 -2.09 7.93
CA ASP A 257 -1.51 -1.44 6.85
C ASP A 257 -0.89 -0.11 7.29
N ILE A 258 -1.63 0.73 8.03
CA ILE A 258 -1.10 1.97 8.60
C ILE A 258 -0.06 1.69 9.69
N ILE A 259 -0.30 0.71 10.56
CA ILE A 259 0.65 0.31 11.62
C ILE A 259 1.97 -0.14 10.99
N VAL A 260 1.95 -0.98 9.96
CA VAL A 260 3.15 -1.46 9.26
C VAL A 260 3.82 -0.33 8.49
N GLY A 261 3.02 0.47 7.78
CA GLY A 261 3.50 1.61 7.01
C GLY A 261 4.28 2.61 7.87
N TYR A 262 3.85 2.86 9.12
CA TYR A 262 4.53 3.78 10.07
C TYR A 262 5.33 3.09 11.18
N ALA A 263 5.57 1.79 11.09
CA ALA A 263 6.47 1.08 12.00
C ALA A 263 7.92 1.56 11.84
N SER A 264 8.79 1.28 12.80
CA SER A 264 10.22 1.47 12.60
C SER A 264 10.75 0.47 11.58
N TRP A 265 11.09 0.95 10.37
CA TRP A 265 11.67 0.11 9.33
C TRP A 265 13.15 -0.17 9.62
N GLU A 266 13.64 -1.33 9.18
CA GLU A 266 15.07 -1.70 9.28
C GLU A 266 15.96 -0.89 8.31
N PHE A 267 15.37 -0.08 7.43
CA PHE A 267 16.07 0.73 6.44
C PHE A 267 15.33 2.05 6.16
N ASP A 268 16.10 3.04 5.72
CA ASP A 268 15.60 4.24 5.05
C ASP A 268 15.72 4.05 3.53
N PRO A 269 14.77 4.52 2.69
CA PRO A 269 14.92 4.46 1.23
C PRO A 269 16.26 5.02 0.74
N THR A 270 16.79 6.04 1.41
CA THR A 270 18.10 6.63 1.08
C THR A 270 19.30 5.70 1.34
N ASP A 271 19.10 4.57 2.02
CA ASP A 271 20.11 3.53 2.26
C ASP A 271 20.26 2.55 1.09
N ILE A 272 19.35 2.60 0.12
CA ILE A 272 19.33 1.68 -1.01
C ILE A 272 20.34 2.19 -2.05
N THR A 273 21.42 1.44 -2.23
CA THR A 273 22.31 1.59 -3.39
C THR A 273 21.59 1.15 -4.65
N ASN A 274 21.91 1.76 -5.80
CA ASN A 274 21.30 1.37 -7.09
C ASN A 274 21.30 -0.16 -7.26
N PRO A 275 20.13 -0.80 -7.26
CA PRO A 275 20.05 -2.26 -7.33
C PRO A 275 20.24 -2.81 -8.76
N PHE A 276 20.36 -1.93 -9.76
CA PHE A 276 20.48 -2.28 -11.18
C PHE A 276 21.90 -1.97 -11.71
N PRO A 277 22.55 -2.88 -12.46
CA PRO A 277 23.87 -2.65 -13.04
C PRO A 277 23.84 -1.64 -14.21
N GLU A 278 24.95 -0.91 -14.39
CA GLU A 278 25.33 -0.13 -15.60
C GLU A 278 24.24 0.77 -16.24
N ASN A 279 23.81 1.83 -15.55
CA ASN A 279 22.94 2.90 -16.11
C ASN A 279 21.59 2.45 -16.69
N ASP A 280 21.21 1.18 -16.54
CA ASP A 280 19.88 0.68 -16.84
C ASP A 280 18.95 1.13 -15.71
N VAL A 281 18.64 2.42 -15.71
CA VAL A 281 17.78 3.01 -14.70
C VAL A 281 16.37 2.56 -14.98
N SER A 282 15.85 1.69 -14.12
CA SER A 282 14.50 1.14 -14.26
C SER A 282 13.60 1.52 -13.08
N VAL A 283 13.94 2.57 -12.32
CA VAL A 283 13.13 3.02 -11.17
C VAL A 283 12.57 4.41 -11.39
N HIS A 284 11.25 4.51 -11.31
CA HIS A 284 10.50 5.74 -11.57
C HIS A 284 9.64 6.11 -10.37
N ILE A 285 9.58 7.40 -10.05
CA ILE A 285 8.60 7.96 -9.11
C ILE A 285 7.73 8.95 -9.87
N TRP A 286 6.42 8.76 -9.86
CA TRP A 286 5.44 9.65 -10.48
C TRP A 286 4.62 10.32 -9.39
N GLN A 287 4.58 11.65 -9.39
CA GLN A 287 3.92 12.40 -8.32
C GLN A 287 3.32 13.69 -8.87
N ALA A 288 2.05 13.94 -8.56
CA ALA A 288 1.42 15.20 -8.91
C ALA A 288 1.79 16.31 -7.93
N LYS A 289 2.01 17.53 -8.43
CA LYS A 289 2.19 18.73 -7.59
C LYS A 289 0.98 19.05 -6.73
N GLY A 290 -0.22 18.73 -7.24
CA GLY A 290 -1.49 18.97 -6.56
C GLY A 290 -1.88 17.88 -5.57
N ASP A 291 -1.05 16.86 -5.32
CA ASP A 291 -1.32 15.82 -4.32
C ASP A 291 -1.37 16.42 -2.91
N ARG A 292 -2.56 16.30 -2.30
CA ARG A 292 -2.86 16.78 -0.94
C ARG A 292 -2.80 15.66 0.11
N VAL A 293 -2.73 14.40 -0.32
CA VAL A 293 -2.61 13.21 0.54
C VAL A 293 -1.14 13.00 0.91
N ILE A 294 -0.26 12.99 -0.09
CA ILE A 294 1.18 12.81 0.06
C ILE A 294 1.88 14.06 -0.49
N PRO A 295 2.44 14.93 0.38
CA PRO A 295 3.20 16.08 -0.09
C PRO A 295 4.42 15.66 -0.92
N PHE A 296 4.50 16.15 -2.16
CA PHE A 296 5.53 15.74 -3.13
C PHE A 296 6.97 16.01 -2.67
N GLN A 297 7.19 16.94 -1.74
CA GLN A 297 8.51 17.42 -1.35
C GLN A 297 9.43 16.31 -0.82
N ILE A 298 8.88 15.33 -0.09
CA ILE A 298 9.68 14.22 0.43
C ILE A 298 10.10 13.29 -0.71
N ASN A 299 9.19 12.96 -1.63
CA ASN A 299 9.49 12.12 -2.80
C ASN A 299 10.48 12.80 -3.77
N SER A 300 10.36 14.12 -3.93
CA SER A 300 11.33 14.93 -4.68
C SER A 300 12.71 14.89 -4.02
N TYR A 301 12.80 15.09 -2.69
CA TYR A 301 14.07 14.96 -1.95
C TYR A 301 14.69 13.56 -2.06
N LEU A 302 13.88 12.50 -1.95
CA LEU A 302 14.37 11.13 -2.10
C LEU A 302 15.01 10.93 -3.48
N SER A 303 14.40 11.47 -4.53
CA SER A 303 14.90 11.36 -5.90
C SER A 303 16.21 12.15 -6.12
N GLU A 304 16.37 13.31 -5.46
CA GLU A 304 17.64 14.04 -5.46
C GLU A 304 18.77 13.26 -4.76
N LYS A 305 18.44 12.49 -3.72
CA LYS A 305 19.41 11.66 -2.99
C LYS A 305 19.71 10.33 -3.66
N LEU A 306 18.80 9.84 -4.48
CA LEU A 306 18.89 8.57 -5.17
C LEU A 306 18.92 8.85 -6.67
N PRO A 307 20.09 9.23 -7.24
CA PRO A 307 20.20 9.66 -8.65
C PRO A 307 19.87 8.55 -9.66
N TRP A 308 19.75 7.30 -9.19
CA TRP A 308 19.26 6.16 -9.95
C TRP A 308 17.72 6.09 -10.01
N ILE A 309 17.00 7.11 -9.54
CA ILE A 309 15.54 7.21 -9.66
C ILE A 309 15.18 8.33 -10.64
N HIS A 310 14.37 8.01 -11.63
CA HIS A 310 13.74 9.01 -12.50
C HIS A 310 12.48 9.57 -11.83
N TYR A 311 12.54 10.83 -11.43
CA TYR A 311 11.40 11.54 -10.88
C TYR A 311 10.59 12.23 -11.98
N HIS A 312 9.32 11.87 -12.07
CA HIS A 312 8.34 12.39 -13.01
C HIS A 312 7.32 13.22 -12.25
N GLU A 313 7.47 14.53 -12.35
CA GLU A 313 6.50 15.45 -11.76
C GLU A 313 5.33 15.65 -12.72
N VAL A 314 4.11 15.37 -12.26
CA VAL A 314 2.88 15.62 -13.03
C VAL A 314 2.34 17.00 -12.67
N PRO A 315 2.32 17.97 -13.61
CA PRO A 315 1.93 19.35 -13.30
C PRO A 315 0.48 19.50 -12.83
N GLU A 316 -0.41 18.74 -13.44
CA GLU A 316 -1.86 18.74 -13.17
C GLU A 316 -2.29 17.40 -12.59
N GLY A 317 -3.19 17.41 -11.61
CA GLY A 317 -3.68 16.19 -10.95
C GLY A 317 -3.48 16.21 -9.43
N GLY A 318 -3.93 15.14 -8.78
CA GLY A 318 -3.81 14.96 -7.33
C GLY A 318 -3.22 13.62 -6.96
N HIS A 319 -3.68 13.02 -5.87
CA HIS A 319 -3.16 11.74 -5.40
C HIS A 319 -3.46 10.59 -6.39
N LEU A 320 -4.59 10.66 -7.09
CA LEU A 320 -5.16 9.59 -7.89
C LEU A 320 -4.70 9.61 -9.37
N ILE A 321 -3.54 10.20 -9.67
CA ILE A 321 -2.99 10.24 -11.04
C ILE A 321 -2.85 8.87 -11.70
N PHE A 322 -2.75 7.79 -10.92
CA PHE A 322 -2.72 6.41 -11.41
C PHE A 322 -4.07 5.89 -11.96
N PHE A 323 -5.12 6.71 -11.95
CA PHE A 323 -6.38 6.47 -12.67
C PHE A 323 -6.53 7.35 -13.92
N ARG A 324 -5.47 8.01 -14.35
CA ARG A 324 -5.44 8.74 -15.62
C ARG A 324 -4.80 7.88 -16.70
N SER A 325 -5.49 7.73 -17.82
CA SER A 325 -5.04 6.86 -18.91
C SER A 325 -3.72 7.34 -19.55
N ASP A 326 -3.57 8.65 -19.73
CA ASP A 326 -2.35 9.28 -20.26
C ASP A 326 -1.14 9.05 -19.34
N ILE A 327 -1.35 9.16 -18.02
CA ILE A 327 -0.29 8.90 -17.04
C ILE A 327 0.06 7.41 -16.98
N CYS A 328 -0.94 6.52 -17.01
CA CYS A 328 -0.71 5.08 -17.03
C CYS A 328 0.07 4.63 -18.27
N GLU A 329 -0.26 5.18 -19.44
CA GLU A 329 0.51 4.94 -20.66
C GLU A 329 1.96 5.43 -20.52
N ALA A 330 2.18 6.65 -20.03
CA ALA A 330 3.52 7.20 -19.82
C ALA A 330 4.35 6.37 -18.83
N VAL A 331 3.76 5.96 -17.71
CA VAL A 331 4.36 5.06 -16.72
C VAL A 331 4.83 3.76 -17.36
N ILE A 332 3.96 3.12 -18.15
CA ILE A 332 4.27 1.84 -18.79
C ILE A 332 5.38 2.00 -19.84
N ARG A 333 5.32 3.05 -20.66
CA ARG A 333 6.36 3.31 -21.66
C ARG A 333 7.71 3.56 -21.01
N SER A 334 7.78 4.46 -20.02
CA SER A 334 9.05 4.73 -19.32
C SER A 334 9.59 3.50 -18.60
N LEU A 335 8.74 2.72 -17.93
CA LEU A 335 9.18 1.53 -17.19
C LEU A 335 9.72 0.42 -18.10
N LEU A 336 9.11 0.23 -19.28
CA LEU A 336 9.40 -0.92 -20.15
C LEU A 336 10.33 -0.61 -21.32
N LEU A 337 10.42 0.66 -21.74
CA LEU A 337 11.12 1.10 -22.94
C LEU A 337 12.25 2.09 -22.66
N GLY A 338 12.31 2.68 -21.46
CA GLY A 338 13.26 3.76 -21.09
C GLY A 338 12.66 5.14 -21.31
#